data_AF-A0A482T658-F1
#
_entry.id   AF-A0A482T658-F1
#
_cell.length_a   1.000
_cell.length_b   1.000
_cell.length_c   1.000
_cell.angle_alpha   90.00
_cell.angle_beta   90.00
_cell.angle_gamma   90.00
#
_symmetry.space_group_name_H-M   'P 1'
#
loop_
_entity.id
_entity.type
_entity.pdbx_description
1 polymer ?
#
loop_
_entity_poly.entity_id
_entity_poly.type
_entity_poly.pdbx_seq_one_letter_code
_entity_poly.pdbx_strand_id
1 'polypeptide(L)'
;MSDSGRSINFSTFLFGALPRQLLTAVVLEGITLVGFLQVSSSGFIDLDVTRNYVIGTAALGVVSVGLTIIFSYSIGKSSYSPALHKNRNLVIIAAGYTALGILMTAVAYLCNSVLLENPSIPNLEEIVFGLSIGSIFGFLIVLYISRFGVDTPENREELQAAVSDVRHSRSELDSSTKAPIHLTKLYDSLGKSMRDVSNCLRQSSTEGGRELARDIEEWSEVFSEKPEVSQAVIVHRSRSPDEEELTELRKEFESIIARLDKISKDE
;
A
#
# COMPACT_ATOMS: atom_id res chain seq x y z
N MET A 1 23.81 0.21 -14.68
CA MET A 1 23.06 1.46 -14.96
C MET A 1 22.06 1.20 -16.08
N SER A 2 20.79 1.08 -15.71
CA SER A 2 19.59 1.30 -16.53
C SER A 2 18.40 1.25 -15.56
N ASP A 3 18.32 2.23 -14.68
CA ASP A 3 17.25 2.40 -13.68
C ASP A 3 16.04 3.07 -14.37
N SER A 4 15.59 2.48 -15.47
CA SER A 4 14.47 2.97 -16.27
C SER A 4 13.16 2.59 -15.59
N GLY A 5 12.59 3.57 -14.89
CA GLY A 5 11.19 3.66 -14.46
C GLY A 5 10.41 2.35 -14.40
N ARG A 6 10.50 1.61 -13.29
CA ARG A 6 9.46 0.64 -12.93
C ARG A 6 8.13 1.41 -12.88
N SER A 7 7.30 1.22 -13.90
CA SER A 7 5.94 1.71 -13.97
C SER A 7 5.18 1.26 -12.72
N ILE A 8 4.40 2.15 -12.13
CA ILE A 8 3.48 1.75 -11.05
C ILE A 8 2.47 0.81 -11.70
N ASN A 9 2.57 -0.48 -11.39
CA ASN A 9 1.63 -1.46 -11.89
C ASN A 9 0.24 -1.19 -11.29
N PHE A 10 -0.81 -1.61 -12.00
CA PHE A 10 -2.19 -1.34 -11.61
C PHE A 10 -2.53 -1.84 -10.19
N SER A 11 -1.98 -2.99 -9.78
CA SER A 11 -2.13 -3.50 -8.41
C SER A 11 -1.50 -2.58 -7.36
N THR A 12 -0.34 -1.99 -7.65
CA THR A 12 0.30 -1.00 -6.78
C THR A 12 -0.49 0.31 -6.73
N PHE A 13 -1.02 0.76 -7.87
CA PHE A 13 -1.88 1.94 -7.94
C PHE A 13 -3.14 1.80 -7.09
N LEU A 14 -3.74 0.61 -7.10
CA LEU A 14 -4.91 0.27 -6.28
C LEU A 14 -4.59 -0.09 -4.84
N PHE A 15 -3.33 0.04 -4.39
CA PHE A 15 -2.92 -0.43 -3.07
C PHE A 15 -3.28 -1.91 -2.80
N GLY A 16 -3.22 -2.75 -3.83
CA GLY A 16 -3.62 -4.16 -3.74
C GLY A 16 -5.14 -4.40 -3.64
N ALA A 17 -5.97 -3.36 -3.67
CA ALA A 17 -7.42 -3.52 -3.74
C ALA A 17 -7.83 -4.16 -5.08
N LEU A 18 -8.87 -5.00 -5.02
CA LEU A 18 -9.41 -5.60 -6.24
C LEU A 18 -10.07 -4.51 -7.11
N PRO A 19 -10.02 -4.62 -8.45
CA PRO A 19 -10.65 -3.65 -9.35
C PRO A 19 -12.16 -3.47 -9.06
N ARG A 20 -12.82 -4.55 -8.61
CA ARG A 20 -14.22 -4.52 -8.15
C ARG A 20 -14.43 -3.64 -6.93
N GLN A 21 -13.49 -3.60 -5.98
CA GLN A 21 -13.57 -2.73 -4.81
C GLN A 21 -13.40 -1.26 -5.19
N LEU A 22 -12.51 -0.94 -6.14
CA LEU A 22 -12.43 0.42 -6.69
C LEU A 22 -13.76 0.83 -7.33
N LEU A 23 -14.36 -0.05 -8.14
CA LEU A 23 -15.66 0.24 -8.75
C LEU A 23 -16.74 0.44 -7.69
N THR A 24 -16.79 -0.40 -6.66
CA THR A 24 -17.72 -0.22 -5.53
C THR A 24 -17.47 1.11 -4.81
N ALA A 25 -16.22 1.48 -4.56
CA ALA A 25 -15.86 2.77 -3.96
C ALA A 25 -16.38 3.92 -4.81
N VAL A 26 -16.11 3.91 -6.11
CA VAL A 26 -16.57 4.95 -7.04
C VAL A 26 -18.10 5.03 -7.06
N VAL A 27 -18.81 3.90 -7.09
CA VAL A 27 -20.28 3.89 -7.10
C VAL A 27 -20.86 4.37 -5.76
N LEU A 28 -20.36 3.84 -4.65
CA LEU A 28 -20.87 4.12 -3.32
C LEU A 28 -20.60 5.57 -2.91
N GLU A 29 -19.37 6.05 -3.11
CA GLU A 29 -19.04 7.45 -2.87
C GLU A 29 -19.76 8.36 -3.86
N GLY A 30 -20.01 7.89 -5.09
CA GLY A 30 -20.82 8.59 -6.10
C GLY A 30 -22.23 8.87 -5.59
N ILE A 31 -22.88 7.83 -5.06
CA ILE A 31 -24.19 7.92 -4.44
C ILE A 31 -24.16 8.82 -3.21
N THR A 32 -23.16 8.67 -2.34
CA THR A 32 -23.00 9.51 -1.14
C THR A 32 -22.89 10.99 -1.50
N LEU A 33 -22.07 11.31 -2.51
CA LEU A 33 -21.85 12.69 -2.93
C LEU A 33 -23.10 13.29 -3.61
N VAL A 34 -23.79 12.52 -4.45
CA VAL A 34 -25.10 12.91 -5.01
C VAL A 34 -26.13 13.12 -3.90
N GLY A 35 -26.18 12.25 -2.90
CA GLY A 35 -27.05 12.39 -1.74
C GLY A 35 -26.75 13.65 -0.92
N PHE A 36 -25.47 13.94 -0.67
CA PHE A 36 -25.05 15.17 0.01
C PHE A 36 -25.45 16.44 -0.77
N LEU A 37 -25.30 16.42 -2.09
CA LEU A 37 -25.70 17.53 -2.96
C LEU A 37 -27.22 17.69 -3.08
N GLN A 38 -27.99 16.60 -2.95
CA GLN A 38 -29.47 16.64 -2.93
C GLN A 38 -30.03 17.18 -1.61
N VAL A 39 -29.32 17.02 -0.49
CA VAL A 39 -29.75 17.57 0.82
C VAL A 39 -29.60 19.11 0.88
N SER A 40 -28.80 19.72 -0.01
CA SER A 40 -28.81 21.18 -0.22
C SER A 40 -29.96 21.63 -1.13
N SER A 41 -31.12 21.74 -0.50
CA SER A 41 -32.31 22.59 -0.75
C SER A 41 -33.21 22.49 -1.98
N SER A 42 -32.85 21.96 -3.15
CA SER A 42 -33.84 21.89 -4.26
C SER A 42 -33.41 21.04 -5.46
N GLY A 43 -33.03 19.77 -5.26
CA GLY A 43 -33.09 18.73 -6.29
C GLY A 43 -32.11 18.79 -7.47
N PHE A 44 -31.82 19.96 -8.05
CA PHE A 44 -30.87 20.16 -9.15
C PHE A 44 -30.48 21.64 -9.14
N ILE A 45 -29.37 21.95 -8.46
CA ILE A 45 -28.60 23.20 -8.51
C ILE A 45 -29.44 24.42 -8.93
N ASP A 46 -30.29 24.90 -8.03
CA ASP A 46 -30.50 26.35 -7.88
C ASP A 46 -29.62 26.77 -6.71
N LEU A 47 -28.30 26.62 -6.91
CA LEU A 47 -27.36 27.25 -6.03
C LEU A 47 -27.49 28.74 -6.36
N ASP A 48 -28.21 29.47 -5.53
CA ASP A 48 -27.86 30.87 -5.30
C ASP A 48 -26.47 30.79 -4.66
N VAL A 49 -25.45 30.61 -5.52
CA VAL A 49 -24.05 30.33 -5.20
C VAL A 49 -23.54 31.57 -4.48
N THR A 50 -23.89 31.70 -3.21
CA THR A 50 -23.33 32.76 -2.38
C THR A 50 -21.84 32.51 -2.34
N ARG A 51 -21.05 33.55 -2.59
CA ARG A 51 -19.59 33.49 -2.66
C ARG A 51 -18.95 32.70 -1.50
N ASN A 52 -19.59 32.73 -0.32
CA ASN A 52 -19.18 31.97 0.86
C ASN A 52 -19.24 30.44 0.68
N TYR A 53 -20.21 29.92 -0.08
CA TYR A 53 -20.34 28.49 -0.37
C TYR A 53 -19.22 28.00 -1.30
N VAL A 54 -18.86 28.78 -2.33
CA VAL A 54 -17.71 28.48 -3.21
C VAL A 54 -16.41 28.51 -2.42
N ILE A 55 -16.22 29.51 -1.57
CA ILE A 55 -15.01 29.61 -0.74
C ILE A 55 -14.93 28.42 0.23
N GLY A 56 -16.04 28.05 0.87
CA GLY A 56 -16.10 26.92 1.80
C GLY A 56 -15.80 25.58 1.12
N THR A 57 -16.38 25.35 -0.06
CA THR A 57 -16.13 24.11 -0.83
C THR A 57 -14.72 24.08 -1.42
N ALA A 58 -14.18 25.21 -1.88
CA ALA A 58 -12.79 25.31 -2.30
C ALA A 58 -11.81 25.01 -1.16
N ALA A 59 -12.05 25.54 0.04
CA ALA A 59 -11.26 25.22 1.22
C ALA A 59 -11.30 23.72 1.55
N LEU A 60 -12.49 23.11 1.51
CA LEU A 60 -12.65 21.66 1.70
C LEU A 60 -11.92 20.86 0.62
N GLY A 61 -11.99 21.27 -0.65
CA GLY A 61 -11.26 20.63 -1.74
C GLY A 61 -9.75 20.61 -1.51
N VAL A 62 -9.16 21.73 -1.10
CA VAL A 62 -7.73 21.82 -0.77
C VAL A 62 -7.38 20.92 0.42
N VAL A 63 -8.20 20.94 1.47
CA VAL A 63 -8.02 20.03 2.64
C VAL A 63 -8.10 18.57 2.21
N SER A 64 -9.04 18.21 1.33
CA SER A 64 -9.18 16.85 0.81
C SER A 64 -7.97 16.39 0.01
N VAL A 65 -7.33 17.25 -0.79
CA VAL A 65 -6.06 16.91 -1.44
C VAL A 65 -4.98 16.61 -0.40
N GLY A 66 -4.86 17.46 0.63
CA GLY A 66 -3.92 17.23 1.74
C GLY A 66 -4.18 15.91 2.46
N LEU A 67 -5.44 15.61 2.77
CA LEU A 67 -5.85 14.35 3.40
C LEU A 67 -5.59 13.14 2.49
N THR A 68 -5.84 13.25 1.18
CA THR A 68 -5.56 12.19 0.20
C THR A 68 -4.08 11.81 0.22
N ILE A 69 -3.20 12.81 0.30
CA ILE A 69 -1.75 12.60 0.43
C ILE A 69 -1.45 11.90 1.76
N ILE A 70 -1.93 12.44 2.89
CA ILE A 70 -1.67 11.87 4.23
C ILE A 70 -2.13 10.41 4.32
N PHE A 71 -3.34 10.11 3.85
CA PHE A 71 -3.86 8.74 3.85
C PHE A 71 -3.07 7.83 2.92
N SER A 72 -2.70 8.29 1.72
CA SER A 72 -1.84 7.53 0.81
C SER A 72 -0.50 7.19 1.47
N TYR A 73 0.09 8.13 2.23
CA TYR A 73 1.30 7.88 3.00
C TYR A 73 1.10 6.88 4.14
N SER A 74 0.00 7.00 4.88
CA SER A 74 -0.36 6.05 5.95
C SER A 74 -0.48 4.62 5.39
N ILE A 75 -1.23 4.48 4.29
CA ILE A 75 -1.44 3.22 3.58
C ILE A 75 -0.13 2.65 3.01
N GLY A 76 0.69 3.51 2.41
CA GLY A 76 1.96 3.12 1.82
C GLY A 76 2.97 2.60 2.83
N LYS A 77 2.94 3.14 4.06
CA LYS A 77 3.76 2.64 5.18
C LYS A 77 3.35 1.24 5.62
N SER A 78 2.04 0.99 5.74
CA SER A 78 1.51 -0.31 6.16
C SER A 78 1.52 -1.40 5.08
N SER A 79 1.87 -1.08 3.83
CA SER A 79 1.86 -2.00 2.69
C SER A 79 3.12 -2.87 2.59
N TYR A 80 2.98 -4.08 2.06
CA TYR A 80 4.08 -5.01 1.79
C TYR A 80 4.85 -4.69 0.51
N SER A 81 4.29 -3.87 -0.38
CA SER A 81 4.92 -3.57 -1.65
C SER A 81 6.09 -2.58 -1.50
N PRO A 82 7.32 -2.96 -1.90
CA PRO A 82 8.46 -2.03 -1.91
C PRO A 82 8.24 -0.81 -2.81
N ALA A 83 7.34 -0.92 -3.79
CA ALA A 83 6.96 0.20 -4.64
C ALA A 83 6.14 1.26 -3.88
N LEU A 84 5.34 0.86 -2.90
CA LEU A 84 4.53 1.74 -2.05
C LEU A 84 5.37 2.40 -0.94
N HIS A 85 6.59 1.92 -0.73
CA HIS A 85 7.53 2.52 0.22
C HIS A 85 8.27 3.76 -0.32
N LYS A 86 8.18 4.02 -1.63
CA LYS A 86 8.82 5.17 -2.26
C LYS A 86 7.87 6.37 -2.21
N ASN A 87 8.27 7.44 -1.50
CA ASN A 87 7.51 8.69 -1.39
C ASN A 87 7.01 9.21 -2.74
N ARG A 88 7.84 9.14 -3.79
CA ARG A 88 7.47 9.54 -5.15
C ARG A 88 6.25 8.78 -5.68
N ASN A 89 6.18 7.48 -5.45
CA ASN A 89 5.10 6.64 -5.94
C ASN A 89 3.79 6.95 -5.20
N LEU A 90 3.87 7.22 -3.89
CA LEU A 90 2.71 7.60 -3.08
C LEU A 90 2.11 8.94 -3.51
N VAL A 91 2.96 9.91 -3.87
CA VAL A 91 2.51 11.19 -4.45
C VAL A 91 1.83 10.98 -5.80
N ILE A 92 2.39 10.11 -6.66
CA ILE A 92 1.77 9.78 -7.96
C ILE A 92 0.41 9.11 -7.76
N ILE A 93 0.29 8.20 -6.80
CA ILE A 93 -0.97 7.50 -6.48
C ILE A 93 -2.00 8.49 -5.93
N ALA A 94 -1.62 9.33 -4.96
CA ALA A 94 -2.50 10.38 -4.43
C ALA A 94 -3.00 11.32 -5.53
N ALA A 95 -2.09 11.79 -6.40
CA ALA A 95 -2.45 12.61 -7.55
C ALA A 95 -3.38 11.88 -8.53
N GLY A 96 -3.16 10.58 -8.74
CA GLY A 96 -4.03 9.75 -9.58
C GLY A 96 -5.45 9.60 -9.02
N TYR A 97 -5.61 9.43 -7.70
CA TYR A 97 -6.94 9.40 -7.08
C TYR A 97 -7.64 10.76 -7.12
N THR A 98 -6.91 11.87 -6.91
CA THR A 98 -7.45 13.22 -7.10
C THR A 98 -7.89 13.44 -8.56
N ALA A 99 -7.06 13.05 -9.53
CA ALA A 99 -7.38 13.15 -10.95
C ALA A 99 -8.58 12.28 -11.34
N LEU A 100 -8.67 11.06 -10.80
CA LEU A 100 -9.82 10.17 -10.99
C LEU A 100 -11.11 10.83 -10.49
N GLY A 101 -11.06 11.47 -9.32
CA GLY A 101 -12.23 12.16 -8.79
C GLY A 101 -12.63 13.37 -9.62
N ILE A 102 -11.67 14.19 -10.06
CA ILE A 102 -11.92 15.31 -10.99
C ILE A 102 -12.53 14.81 -12.31
N LEU A 103 -12.00 13.73 -12.87
CA LEU A 103 -12.52 13.14 -14.11
C LEU A 103 -13.96 12.67 -13.94
N MET A 104 -14.28 12.02 -12.83
CA MET A 104 -15.65 11.58 -12.53
C MET A 104 -16.61 12.76 -12.41
N THR A 105 -16.19 13.86 -11.76
CA THR A 105 -17.00 15.08 -11.68
C THR A 105 -17.17 15.72 -13.05
N ALA A 106 -16.14 15.73 -13.91
CA ALA A 106 -16.25 16.25 -15.27
C ALA A 106 -17.20 15.42 -16.13
N VAL A 107 -17.16 14.09 -16.03
CA VAL A 107 -18.09 13.19 -16.73
C VAL A 107 -19.53 13.42 -16.23
N ALA A 108 -19.72 13.54 -14.91
CA ALA A 108 -21.03 13.82 -14.34
C ALA A 108 -21.59 15.18 -14.82
N TYR A 109 -20.74 16.21 -14.88
CA TYR A 109 -21.11 17.52 -15.44
C TYR A 109 -21.53 17.41 -16.91
N LEU A 110 -20.74 16.74 -17.75
CA LEU A 110 -21.06 16.56 -19.17
C LEU A 110 -22.38 15.80 -19.37
N CYS A 111 -22.59 14.71 -18.62
CA CYS A 111 -23.86 13.98 -18.64
C CYS A 111 -25.04 14.90 -18.25
N ASN A 112 -24.86 15.72 -17.22
CA ASN A 112 -25.88 16.66 -16.76
C ASN A 112 -26.19 17.74 -17.80
N SER A 113 -25.15 18.33 -18.42
CA SER A 113 -25.33 19.34 -19.47
C SER A 113 -26.06 18.77 -20.69
N VAL A 114 -25.79 17.53 -21.08
CA VAL A 114 -26.49 16.85 -22.18
C VAL A 114 -27.94 16.54 -21.81
N LEU A 115 -28.21 16.08 -20.59
CA LEU A 115 -29.55 15.70 -20.15
C LEU A 115 -30.48 16.90 -19.95
N LEU A 116 -29.94 18.04 -19.52
CA LEU A 116 -30.70 19.25 -19.20
C LEU A 116 -30.62 20.33 -20.30
N GLU A 117 -30.02 20.03 -21.44
CA GLU A 117 -29.79 20.99 -22.55
C GLU A 117 -29.09 22.30 -22.10
N ASN A 118 -28.29 22.23 -21.03
CA ASN A 118 -27.56 23.36 -20.48
C ASN A 118 -26.30 23.66 -21.34
N PRO A 119 -25.79 24.92 -21.30
CA PRO A 119 -24.56 25.27 -21.99
C PRO A 119 -23.41 24.36 -21.55
N SER A 120 -22.67 23.82 -22.53
CA SER A 120 -21.62 22.83 -22.29
C SER A 120 -20.30 23.43 -21.80
N ILE A 121 -20.21 24.76 -21.72
CA ILE A 121 -19.00 25.48 -21.31
C ILE A 121 -19.18 25.96 -19.88
N PRO A 122 -18.44 25.39 -18.91
CA PRO A 122 -18.54 25.79 -17.52
C PRO A 122 -17.95 27.19 -17.29
N ASN A 123 -18.56 27.95 -16.39
CA ASN A 123 -17.99 29.21 -15.91
C ASN A 123 -16.85 28.96 -14.89
N LEU A 124 -16.08 29.99 -14.52
CA LEU A 124 -14.96 29.84 -13.60
C LEU A 124 -15.38 29.31 -12.22
N GLU A 125 -16.55 29.69 -11.72
CA GLU A 125 -17.07 29.27 -10.41
C GLU A 125 -17.46 27.79 -10.42
N GLU A 126 -18.11 27.32 -11.49
CA GLU A 126 -18.42 25.92 -11.75
C GLU A 126 -17.17 25.07 -11.88
N ILE A 127 -16.12 25.59 -12.52
CA ILE A 127 -14.81 24.90 -12.60
C ILE A 127 -14.21 24.74 -11.19
N VAL A 128 -14.16 25.82 -10.40
CA VAL A 128 -13.62 25.78 -9.03
C VAL A 128 -14.44 24.82 -8.15
N PHE A 129 -15.76 24.87 -8.26
CA PHE A 129 -16.68 23.99 -7.53
C PHE A 129 -16.49 22.52 -7.94
N GLY A 130 -16.43 22.24 -9.24
CA GLY A 130 -16.21 20.90 -9.79
C GLY A 130 -14.86 20.30 -9.40
N LEU A 131 -13.78 21.10 -9.44
CA LEU A 131 -12.46 20.66 -8.96
C LEU A 131 -12.46 20.33 -7.47
N SER A 132 -13.21 21.11 -6.68
CA SER A 132 -13.34 20.92 -5.23
C SER A 132 -14.09 19.63 -4.90
N ILE A 133 -15.22 19.40 -5.56
CA ILE A 133 -15.99 18.16 -5.47
C ILE A 133 -15.16 16.96 -5.91
N GLY A 134 -14.47 17.07 -7.05
CA GLY A 134 -13.61 16.00 -7.56
C GLY A 134 -12.48 15.64 -6.59
N SER A 135 -11.91 16.63 -5.91
CA SER A 135 -10.89 16.43 -4.89
C SER A 135 -11.45 15.72 -3.64
N ILE A 136 -12.63 16.11 -3.17
CA ILE A 136 -13.34 15.43 -2.07
C ILE A 136 -13.65 13.98 -2.47
N PHE A 137 -14.09 13.76 -3.70
CA PHE A 137 -14.38 12.45 -4.23
C PHE A 137 -13.15 11.54 -4.28
N GLY A 138 -12.02 12.06 -4.77
CA GLY A 138 -10.74 11.35 -4.76
C GLY A 138 -10.31 10.95 -3.35
N PHE A 139 -10.49 11.85 -2.37
CA PHE A 139 -10.24 11.56 -0.96
C PHE A 139 -11.15 10.43 -0.44
N LEU A 140 -12.45 10.48 -0.71
CA LEU A 140 -13.40 9.46 -0.27
C LEU A 140 -13.09 8.08 -0.85
N ILE A 141 -12.67 8.00 -2.11
CA ILE A 141 -12.21 6.73 -2.72
C ILE A 141 -11.01 6.17 -1.96
N VAL A 142 -10.00 7.02 -1.66
CA VAL A 142 -8.83 6.58 -0.89
C VAL A 142 -9.21 6.15 0.53
N LEU A 143 -10.13 6.88 1.18
CA LEU A 143 -10.65 6.54 2.50
C LEU A 143 -11.35 5.17 2.49
N TYR A 144 -12.20 4.91 1.49
CA TYR A 144 -12.85 3.62 1.31
C TYR A 144 -11.82 2.51 1.14
N ILE A 145 -10.86 2.68 0.23
CA ILE A 145 -9.81 1.68 -0.03
C ILE A 145 -8.97 1.43 1.23
N SER A 146 -8.66 2.48 2.01
CA SER A 146 -7.94 2.35 3.28
C SER A 146 -8.66 1.45 4.28
N ARG A 147 -10.00 1.39 4.25
CA ARG A 147 -10.83 0.67 5.21
C ARG A 147 -11.01 -0.82 4.87
N PHE A 148 -10.92 -1.18 3.59
CA PHE A 148 -11.15 -2.56 3.12
C PHE A 148 -9.90 -3.44 3.02
N GLY A 149 -8.83 -3.06 3.72
CA GLY A 149 -7.60 -3.86 3.78
C GLY A 149 -6.77 -3.66 2.54
N VAL A 150 -5.96 -2.60 2.55
CA VAL A 150 -4.84 -2.48 1.63
C VAL A 150 -3.81 -3.53 2.01
N ASP A 151 -3.49 -4.39 1.05
CA ASP A 151 -2.27 -5.18 1.06
C ASP A 151 -2.04 -5.85 2.42
N THR A 152 -3.05 -6.58 2.91
CA THR A 152 -2.97 -7.47 4.08
C THR A 152 -3.07 -8.91 3.58
N PRO A 153 -2.27 -9.88 4.06
CA PRO A 153 -2.60 -11.28 3.83
C PRO A 153 -3.98 -11.51 4.43
N GLU A 154 -4.65 -12.57 3.99
CA GLU A 154 -5.99 -12.93 4.46
C GLU A 154 -6.08 -12.93 6.00
N ASN A 155 -4.95 -13.19 6.68
CA ASN A 155 -4.80 -13.14 8.12
C ASN A 155 -3.58 -12.31 8.59
N ARG A 156 -3.77 -11.01 8.84
CA ARG A 156 -2.69 -10.09 9.31
C ARG A 156 -2.10 -10.50 10.65
N GLU A 157 -2.92 -11.03 11.57
CA GLU A 157 -2.48 -11.47 12.89
C GLU A 157 -1.53 -12.66 12.79
N GLU A 158 -1.84 -13.60 11.90
CA GLU A 158 -0.99 -14.77 11.63
C GLU A 158 0.35 -14.36 11.02
N LEU A 159 0.37 -13.38 10.11
CA LEU A 159 1.63 -12.85 9.60
C LEU A 159 2.44 -12.14 10.69
N GLN A 160 1.81 -11.33 11.56
CA GLN A 160 2.51 -10.69 12.66
C GLN A 160 3.10 -11.72 13.64
N ALA A 161 2.35 -12.78 13.95
CA ALA A 161 2.84 -13.90 14.76
C ALA A 161 4.04 -14.58 14.09
N ALA A 162 3.94 -14.92 12.80
CA ALA A 162 5.03 -15.56 12.06
C ALA A 162 6.28 -14.68 11.97
N VAL A 163 6.14 -13.36 11.76
CA VAL A 163 7.26 -12.40 11.77
C VAL A 163 7.89 -12.29 13.16
N SER A 164 7.07 -12.33 14.22
CA SER A 164 7.57 -12.38 15.60
C SER A 164 8.38 -13.65 15.86
N ASP A 165 7.95 -14.79 15.35
CA ASP A 165 8.66 -16.07 15.49
C ASP A 165 10.02 -16.06 14.76
N VAL A 166 10.08 -15.43 13.58
CA VAL A 166 11.36 -15.20 12.86
C VAL A 166 12.30 -14.35 13.71
N ARG A 167 11.81 -13.25 14.30
CA ARG A 167 12.62 -12.38 15.17
C ARG A 167 13.09 -13.10 16.41
N HIS A 168 12.21 -13.86 17.05
CA HIS A 168 12.53 -14.62 18.23
C HIS A 168 13.63 -15.65 17.93
N SER A 169 13.45 -16.46 16.88
CA SER A 169 14.44 -17.44 16.43
C SER A 169 15.79 -16.79 16.09
N ARG A 170 15.77 -15.64 15.40
CA ARG A 170 16.98 -14.86 15.10
C ARG A 170 17.67 -14.34 16.36
N SER A 171 16.92 -13.84 17.32
CA SER A 171 17.46 -13.34 18.60
C SER A 171 18.05 -14.46 19.45
N GLU A 172 17.41 -15.64 19.47
CA GLU A 172 17.95 -16.83 20.14
C GLU A 172 19.25 -17.29 19.50
N LEU A 173 19.32 -17.28 18.16
CA LEU A 173 20.56 -17.55 17.44
C LEU A 173 21.64 -16.53 17.82
N ASP A 174 21.38 -15.23 17.69
CA ASP A 174 22.35 -14.17 17.98
C ASP A 174 22.86 -14.19 19.45
N SER A 175 22.02 -14.59 20.41
CA SER A 175 22.38 -14.67 21.83
C SER A 175 23.03 -15.99 22.25
N SER A 176 22.98 -17.02 21.41
CA SER A 176 23.52 -18.34 21.74
C SER A 176 25.04 -18.37 21.68
N THR A 177 25.66 -18.90 22.72
CA THR A 177 27.11 -19.13 22.81
C THR A 177 27.53 -20.54 22.39
N LYS A 178 26.56 -21.39 22.01
CA LYS A 178 26.83 -22.78 21.61
C LYS A 178 27.51 -22.82 20.24
N ALA A 179 28.28 -23.89 20.00
CA ALA A 179 28.87 -24.14 18.70
C ALA A 179 27.75 -24.38 17.64
N PRO A 180 27.97 -23.99 16.36
CA PRO A 180 26.98 -24.12 15.28
C PRO A 180 26.32 -25.49 15.16
N ILE A 181 27.09 -26.56 15.36
CA ILE A 181 26.66 -27.96 15.26
C ILE A 181 25.59 -28.30 16.32
N HIS A 182 25.47 -27.51 17.39
CA HIS A 182 24.46 -27.68 18.43
C HIS A 182 23.25 -26.73 18.27
N LEU A 183 23.23 -25.93 17.20
CA LEU A 183 22.18 -24.97 16.88
C LEU A 183 21.21 -25.46 15.81
N THR A 184 21.36 -26.69 15.30
CA THR A 184 20.51 -27.27 14.23
C THR A 184 19.02 -27.05 14.47
N LYS A 185 18.53 -27.30 15.69
CA LYS A 185 17.12 -27.07 16.04
C LYS A 185 16.67 -25.60 15.89
N LEU A 186 17.56 -24.65 16.15
CA LEU A 186 17.28 -23.23 16.01
C LEU A 186 17.32 -22.80 14.54
N TYR A 187 18.21 -23.39 13.73
CA TYR A 187 18.20 -23.18 12.28
C TYR A 187 16.94 -23.76 11.64
N ASP A 188 16.52 -24.96 12.05
CA ASP A 188 15.26 -25.59 11.62
C ASP A 188 14.05 -24.73 12.02
N SER A 189 14.06 -24.19 13.24
CA SER A 189 13.02 -23.27 13.73
C SER A 189 12.95 -22.01 12.88
N LEU A 190 14.09 -21.36 12.63
CA LEU A 190 14.15 -20.17 11.78
C LEU A 190 13.63 -20.48 10.36
N GLY A 191 14.08 -21.57 9.75
CA GLY A 191 13.63 -21.99 8.42
C GLY A 191 12.14 -22.36 8.38
N LYS A 192 11.57 -22.84 9.48
CA LYS A 192 10.12 -23.04 9.60
C LYS A 192 9.38 -21.70 9.69
N SER A 193 9.78 -20.80 10.58
CA SER A 193 9.15 -19.49 10.73
C SER A 193 9.20 -18.68 9.43
N MET A 194 10.31 -18.74 8.69
CA MET A 194 10.44 -18.11 7.38
C MET A 194 9.46 -18.70 6.36
N ARG A 195 9.28 -20.02 6.31
CA ARG A 195 8.27 -20.66 5.47
C ARG A 195 6.84 -20.27 5.87
N ASP A 196 6.55 -20.16 7.15
CA ASP A 196 5.24 -19.73 7.64
C ASP A 196 4.94 -18.28 7.20
N VAL A 197 5.94 -17.38 7.26
CA VAL A 197 5.85 -16.02 6.70
C VAL A 197 5.62 -16.05 5.18
N SER A 198 6.37 -16.87 4.43
CA SER A 198 6.18 -17.01 2.97
C SER A 198 4.77 -17.47 2.64
N ASN A 199 4.25 -18.49 3.33
CA ASN A 199 2.88 -19.00 3.13
C ASN A 199 1.82 -17.91 3.32
N CYS A 200 1.96 -17.08 4.36
CA CYS A 200 1.08 -15.93 4.58
C CYS A 200 1.19 -14.92 3.43
N LEU A 201 2.42 -14.59 3.00
CA LEU A 201 2.67 -13.59 1.97
C LEU A 201 2.32 -14.06 0.55
N ARG A 202 2.28 -15.37 0.27
CA ARG A 202 1.81 -15.92 -1.02
C ARG A 202 0.37 -15.53 -1.33
N GLN A 203 -0.44 -15.34 -0.29
CA GLN A 203 -1.83 -14.90 -0.39
C GLN A 203 -1.97 -13.37 -0.50
N SER A 204 -0.86 -12.61 -0.52
CA SER A 204 -0.89 -11.16 -0.67
C SER A 204 -1.50 -10.74 -2.01
N SER A 205 -2.34 -9.69 -1.96
CA SER A 205 -2.97 -9.11 -3.13
C SER A 205 -1.99 -8.29 -3.99
N THR A 206 -0.86 -7.82 -3.44
CA THR A 206 0.15 -7.11 -4.22
C THR A 206 1.23 -8.04 -4.77
N GLU A 207 1.81 -7.62 -5.91
CA GLU A 207 2.98 -8.32 -6.47
C GLU A 207 4.18 -8.26 -5.52
N GLY A 208 4.31 -7.18 -4.73
CA GLY A 208 5.45 -7.01 -3.83
C GLY A 208 5.42 -7.94 -2.62
N GLY A 209 4.23 -8.26 -2.09
CA GLY A 209 4.07 -9.31 -1.07
C GLY A 209 4.36 -10.70 -1.64
N ARG A 210 3.88 -10.99 -2.86
CA ARG A 210 4.17 -12.25 -3.56
C ARG A 210 5.65 -12.40 -3.96
N GLU A 211 6.32 -11.30 -4.31
CA GLU A 211 7.77 -11.24 -4.54
C GLU A 211 8.53 -11.53 -3.24
N LEU A 212 8.17 -10.89 -2.12
CA LEU A 212 8.78 -11.20 -0.82
C LEU A 212 8.61 -12.68 -0.42
N ALA A 213 7.45 -13.26 -0.71
CA ALA A 213 7.20 -14.68 -0.44
C ALA A 213 8.17 -15.60 -1.22
N ARG A 214 8.40 -15.29 -2.51
CA ARG A 214 9.36 -16.02 -3.36
C ARG A 214 10.79 -15.85 -2.87
N ASP A 215 11.19 -14.62 -2.55
CA ASP A 215 12.54 -14.34 -2.02
C ASP A 215 12.80 -15.13 -0.74
N ILE A 216 11.79 -15.25 0.14
CA ILE A 216 11.87 -16.05 1.36
C ILE A 216 11.95 -17.55 1.07
N GLU A 217 11.16 -18.05 0.11
CA GLU A 217 11.12 -19.47 -0.27
C GLU A 217 12.47 -19.90 -0.86
N GLU A 218 12.98 -19.15 -1.84
CA GLU A 218 14.28 -19.37 -2.48
C GLU A 218 15.43 -19.31 -1.47
N TRP A 219 15.45 -18.28 -0.62
CA TRP A 219 16.46 -18.17 0.41
C TRP A 219 16.41 -19.32 1.42
N SER A 220 15.20 -19.74 1.84
CA SER A 220 15.02 -20.81 2.83
C SER A 220 15.43 -22.17 2.29
N GLU A 221 15.17 -22.45 1.01
CA GLU A 221 15.61 -23.67 0.34
C GLU A 221 17.14 -23.76 0.34
N VAL A 222 17.81 -22.73 -0.18
CA VAL A 222 19.29 -22.69 -0.24
C VAL A 222 19.90 -22.73 1.16
N PHE A 223 19.34 -21.99 2.13
CA PHE A 223 19.81 -21.97 3.50
C PHE A 223 19.76 -23.37 4.16
N SER A 224 18.69 -24.13 3.92
CA SER A 224 18.50 -25.45 4.52
C SER A 224 19.47 -26.52 4.02
N GLU A 225 20.00 -26.36 2.81
CA GLU A 225 20.98 -27.27 2.22
C GLU A 225 22.42 -26.99 2.71
N LYS A 226 22.68 -25.81 3.29
CA LYS A 226 24.01 -25.44 3.77
C LYS A 226 24.35 -26.15 5.08
N PRO A 227 25.63 -26.54 5.29
CA PRO A 227 26.09 -27.04 6.58
C PRO A 227 25.88 -26.03 7.71
N GLU A 228 25.76 -26.50 8.95
CA GLU A 228 25.44 -25.66 10.12
C GLU A 228 26.47 -24.54 10.34
N VAL A 229 27.73 -24.80 9.99
CA VAL A 229 28.80 -23.79 10.08
C VAL A 229 28.55 -22.63 9.12
N SER A 230 28.12 -22.92 7.89
CA SER A 230 27.77 -21.92 6.88
C SER A 230 26.48 -21.20 7.25
N GLN A 231 25.47 -21.93 7.73
CA GLN A 231 24.21 -21.35 8.24
C GLN A 231 24.49 -20.33 9.35
N ALA A 232 25.37 -20.67 10.30
CA ALA A 232 25.77 -19.76 11.37
C ALA A 232 26.35 -18.44 10.83
N VAL A 233 27.18 -18.50 9.78
CA VAL A 233 27.84 -17.32 9.20
C VAL A 233 26.85 -16.44 8.43
N ILE A 234 25.81 -17.02 7.84
CA ILE A 234 24.74 -16.30 7.13
C ILE A 234 23.88 -15.50 8.11
N VAL A 235 23.48 -16.10 9.24
CA VAL A 235 22.46 -15.52 10.13
C VAL A 235 23.03 -14.76 11.34
N HIS A 236 24.21 -15.14 11.86
CA HIS A 236 24.81 -14.41 12.99
C HIS A 236 25.40 -13.08 12.57
N ARG A 237 25.03 -12.02 13.29
CA ARG A 237 25.58 -10.69 13.02
C ARG A 237 27.08 -10.56 13.27
N SER A 238 27.62 -11.32 14.22
CA SER A 238 29.00 -11.22 14.71
C SER A 238 30.03 -11.96 13.86
N ARG A 239 29.61 -12.78 12.91
CA ARG A 239 30.50 -13.57 12.05
C ARG A 239 30.51 -12.96 10.67
N SER A 240 31.68 -12.80 10.04
CA SER A 240 31.75 -12.36 8.65
C SER A 240 31.90 -13.58 7.75
N PRO A 241 31.12 -13.72 6.68
CA PRO A 241 31.44 -14.66 5.61
C PRO A 241 32.73 -14.23 4.91
N ASP A 242 33.61 -15.20 4.71
CA ASP A 242 34.83 -15.06 3.89
C ASP A 242 34.57 -15.45 2.43
N GLU A 243 33.50 -16.23 2.20
CA GLU A 243 33.07 -16.68 0.88
C GLU A 243 32.05 -15.71 0.28
N GLU A 244 32.19 -15.43 -1.02
CA GLU A 244 31.32 -14.51 -1.76
C GLU A 244 29.85 -14.99 -1.75
N GLU A 245 29.62 -16.29 -1.95
CA GLU A 245 28.30 -16.91 -1.93
C GLU A 245 27.59 -16.73 -0.56
N LEU A 246 28.30 -16.96 0.55
CA LEU A 246 27.75 -16.76 1.89
C LEU A 246 27.50 -15.29 2.21
N THR A 247 28.29 -14.39 1.62
CA THR A 247 28.09 -12.94 1.74
C THR A 247 26.82 -12.49 1.03
N GLU A 248 26.53 -13.06 -0.14
CA GLU A 248 25.31 -12.79 -0.91
C GLU A 248 24.07 -13.29 -0.17
N LEU A 249 24.07 -14.55 0.27
CA LEU A 249 22.98 -15.14 1.08
C LEU A 249 22.69 -14.35 2.36
N ARG A 250 23.73 -13.80 2.99
CA ARG A 250 23.56 -12.92 4.15
C ARG A 250 22.90 -11.59 3.78
N LYS A 251 23.30 -10.97 2.67
CA LYS A 251 22.69 -9.72 2.20
C LYS A 251 21.21 -9.93 1.88
N GLU A 252 20.87 -11.03 1.24
CA GLU A 252 19.48 -11.42 0.96
C GLU A 252 18.70 -11.60 2.26
N PHE A 253 19.24 -12.36 3.21
CA PHE A 253 18.62 -12.53 4.53
C PHE A 253 18.35 -11.18 5.23
N GLU A 254 19.35 -10.30 5.29
CA GLU A 254 19.19 -8.98 5.91
C GLU A 254 18.18 -8.10 5.16
N SER A 255 18.13 -8.21 3.83
CA SER A 255 17.15 -7.51 2.99
C SER A 255 15.72 -7.99 3.28
N ILE A 256 15.53 -9.30 3.41
CA ILE A 256 14.25 -9.92 3.81
C ILE A 256 13.86 -9.42 5.21
N ILE A 257 14.76 -9.52 6.19
CA ILE A 257 14.46 -9.08 7.56
C ILE A 257 14.15 -7.59 7.61
N ALA A 258 14.88 -6.74 6.88
CA ALA A 258 14.58 -5.31 6.81
C ALA A 258 13.18 -5.02 6.25
N ARG A 259 12.75 -5.79 5.23
CA ARG A 259 11.39 -5.69 4.67
C ARG A 259 10.35 -6.16 5.68
N LEU A 260 10.55 -7.31 6.34
CA LEU A 260 9.66 -7.82 7.38
C LEU A 260 9.57 -6.87 8.59
N ASP A 261 10.68 -6.25 8.97
CA ASP A 261 10.73 -5.29 10.07
C ASP A 261 9.91 -4.05 9.79
N LYS A 262 10.01 -3.53 8.58
CA LYS A 262 9.23 -2.38 8.14
C LYS A 262 7.73 -2.66 8.15
N ILE A 263 7.36 -3.89 7.84
CA ILE A 263 5.97 -4.35 7.86
C ILE A 263 5.43 -4.44 9.29
N SER A 264 6.26 -4.82 10.26
CA SER A 264 5.82 -5.07 11.64
C SER A 264 5.88 -3.85 12.57
N LYS A 265 6.70 -2.83 12.28
CA LYS A 265 7.02 -1.73 13.24
C LYS A 265 6.04 -0.55 13.24
N ASP A 266 5.09 -0.50 12.33
CA ASP A 266 4.15 0.63 12.18
C ASP A 266 2.84 0.44 12.98
N GLU A 267 2.95 -0.04 14.23
CA GLU A 267 1.93 0.16 15.30
C GLU A 267 2.28 1.38 16.15
#